data_AF-A0A1Q4A6D1-F1
#
_entry.id   AF-A0A1Q4A6D1-F1
#
_cell.length_a   1.000
_cell.length_b   1.000
_cell.length_c   1.000
_cell.angle_alpha   90.00
_cell.angle_beta   90.00
_cell.angle_gamma   90.00
#
_symmetry.space_group_name_H-M   'P 1'
#
loop_
_entity.id
_entity.type
_entity.pdbx_description
1 polymer ?
#
loop_
_entity_poly.entity_id
_entity_poly.type
_entity_poly.pdbx_seq_one_letter_code
_entity_poly.pdbx_strand_id
1 'polypeptide(L)'
;MAVVDQQDIQLSVDGEPLTHVLGEGDFLTMDRRWTPYIQGRFTVEAPVDPTVLDPRTRPMLDVVLTQRFGSGVQLTSDLTALWAGQLTSDLTALWAGQLTSAISAYERGWYGDEIPATAMQVTVLVRRWRDNFDGTHTLTVEGIESMLRDYPLPNLGDFNVLGFTAATARGLYKVALAHWQLLFLGTPVLPLSAGPGDVAIPPGQLTDTPDATFAPVADKATLYTLLQPYLLIGNLRLWGDEWGRLQLTPVDEPTLDTIVLDAPKIMDGAPEVNIDDDLWADAVAIEFDESPISAARPRLFYYQSTSDPATKILRWKIDAPSPFIASNLDTLGPQIAVPVLERLLRRGRVVPVSAVNNFAARPGMTLVLEGMPDVPDQTGTIAAITWQIDDAEMTITADNLEEL
;
A
#
# COMPACT_ATOMS: atom_id res chain seq x y z
N MET A 1 0.05 25.55 -17.83
CA MET A 1 -0.21 24.18 -18.33
C MET A 1 -1.42 23.71 -17.55
N ALA A 2 -2.60 23.64 -18.16
CA ALA A 2 -3.83 23.21 -17.49
C ALA A 2 -4.69 22.50 -18.52
N VAL A 3 -4.54 21.17 -18.59
CA VAL A 3 -5.68 20.33 -18.91
C VAL A 3 -6.72 20.69 -17.85
N VAL A 4 -7.96 21.06 -18.23
CA VAL A 4 -9.02 21.24 -17.24
C VAL A 4 -9.35 19.85 -16.72
N ASP A 5 -8.61 19.52 -15.70
CA ASP A 5 -8.66 18.39 -14.82
C ASP A 5 -9.72 18.72 -13.75
N GLN A 6 -10.81 17.96 -13.71
CA GLN A 6 -11.73 18.03 -12.60
C GLN A 6 -11.53 16.80 -11.74
N GLN A 7 -10.63 16.94 -10.77
CA GLN A 7 -10.52 16.03 -9.64
C GLN A 7 -11.57 16.40 -8.59
N ASP A 8 -12.40 15.42 -8.21
CA ASP A 8 -13.38 15.51 -7.13
C ASP A 8 -13.02 14.51 -6.03
N ILE A 9 -13.09 14.96 -4.78
CA ILE A 9 -12.71 14.20 -3.60
C ILE A 9 -13.86 14.28 -2.62
N GLN A 10 -14.44 13.14 -2.30
CA GLN A 10 -15.50 13.03 -1.31
C GLN A 10 -14.99 12.21 -0.15
N LEU A 11 -15.09 12.79 1.04
CA LEU A 11 -14.66 12.17 2.28
C LEU A 11 -15.88 12.02 3.19
N SER A 12 -16.00 10.87 3.84
CA SER A 12 -17.01 10.68 4.88
C SER A 12 -16.50 9.75 5.97
N VAL A 13 -16.82 10.06 7.22
CA VAL A 13 -16.50 9.22 8.38
C VAL A 13 -17.79 8.63 8.92
N ASP A 14 -17.87 7.30 8.95
CA ASP A 14 -19.05 6.57 9.42
C ASP A 14 -20.37 7.04 8.76
N GLY A 15 -20.30 7.49 7.51
CA GLY A 15 -21.43 8.02 6.72
C GLY A 15 -21.69 9.52 6.85
N GLU A 16 -21.01 10.22 7.76
CA GLU A 16 -21.08 11.68 7.89
C GLU A 16 -20.07 12.36 6.94
N PRO A 17 -20.49 13.27 6.05
CA PRO A 17 -19.60 13.90 5.09
C PRO A 17 -18.61 14.85 5.77
N LEU A 18 -17.37 14.84 5.29
CA LEU A 18 -16.33 15.80 5.65
C LEU A 18 -16.02 16.71 4.46
N THR A 19 -15.84 18.00 4.72
CA THR A 19 -15.36 18.94 3.69
C THR A 19 -13.87 18.72 3.48
N HIS A 20 -13.47 18.20 2.32
CA HIS A 20 -12.06 18.19 1.91
C HIS A 20 -11.59 19.61 1.62
N VAL A 21 -10.38 19.93 2.06
CA VAL A 21 -9.68 21.18 1.74
C VAL A 21 -8.38 20.77 1.09
N LEU A 22 -8.10 21.28 -0.12
CA LEU A 22 -6.82 21.03 -0.80
C LEU A 22 -5.67 21.48 0.11
N GLY A 23 -5.01 20.49 0.73
CA GLY A 23 -3.84 20.69 1.58
C GLY A 23 -2.56 20.32 0.83
N GLU A 24 -1.48 21.01 1.18
CA GLU A 24 -0.16 20.74 0.60
C GLU A 24 0.32 19.32 0.94
N GLY A 25 0.52 18.53 -0.11
CA GLY A 25 0.93 17.13 -0.09
C GLY A 25 -0.13 16.17 0.43
N ASP A 26 -1.42 16.42 0.16
CA ASP A 26 -2.42 15.36 0.28
C ASP A 26 -2.09 14.24 -0.71
N PHE A 27 -2.07 13.00 -0.24
CA PHE A 27 -1.71 11.85 -1.07
C PHE A 27 -2.42 10.58 -0.63
N LEU A 28 -2.52 9.63 -1.53
CA LEU A 28 -2.90 8.26 -1.24
C LEU A 28 -1.92 7.32 -1.94
N THR A 29 -1.39 6.35 -1.20
CA THR A 29 -0.46 5.33 -1.68
C THR A 29 -1.06 3.95 -1.50
N MET A 30 -0.96 3.13 -2.54
CA MET A 30 -1.13 1.68 -2.46
C MET A 30 0.19 1.01 -2.81
N ASP A 31 0.76 0.22 -1.90
CA ASP A 31 2.05 -0.46 -2.11
C ASP A 31 1.99 -1.92 -1.69
N ARG A 32 2.16 -2.84 -2.65
CA ARG A 32 2.13 -4.29 -2.39
C ARG A 32 3.31 -4.80 -1.58
N ARG A 33 4.37 -4.00 -1.44
CA ARG A 33 5.64 -4.35 -0.81
C ARG A 33 5.60 -4.11 0.70
N TRP A 34 4.70 -3.27 1.19
CA TRP A 34 4.63 -2.86 2.59
C TRP A 34 3.31 -3.29 3.25
N THR A 35 3.28 -3.19 4.58
CA THR A 35 2.05 -3.30 5.36
C THR A 35 2.04 -2.14 6.36
N PRO A 36 1.04 -1.25 6.32
CA PRO A 36 -0.23 -1.40 5.60
C PRO A 36 -0.08 -1.15 4.09
N TYR A 37 -0.95 -1.80 3.32
CA TYR A 37 -1.04 -1.74 1.87
C TYR A 37 -1.50 -0.36 1.40
N ILE A 38 -2.48 0.23 2.08
CA ILE A 38 -2.97 1.59 1.81
C ILE A 38 -2.44 2.54 2.89
N GLN A 39 -1.92 3.68 2.48
CA GLN A 39 -1.50 4.78 3.34
C GLN A 39 -1.89 6.11 2.70
N GLY A 40 -2.19 7.12 3.50
CA GLY A 40 -2.50 8.42 2.91
C GLY A 40 -2.53 9.56 3.90
N ARG A 41 -2.69 10.75 3.34
CA ARG A 41 -2.86 12.01 4.04
C ARG A 41 -3.93 12.84 3.35
N PHE A 42 -4.85 13.37 4.13
CA PHE A 42 -5.93 14.23 3.66
C PHE A 42 -6.07 15.43 4.58
N THR A 43 -6.40 16.57 4.02
CA THR A 43 -6.71 17.79 4.78
C THR A 43 -8.21 18.06 4.70
N VAL A 44 -8.84 18.29 5.86
CA VAL A 44 -10.29 18.53 5.97
C VAL A 44 -10.57 19.77 6.78
N GLU A 45 -11.74 20.39 6.59
CA GLU A 45 -12.23 21.37 7.56
C GLU A 45 -12.40 20.70 8.93
N ALA A 46 -12.08 21.43 10.01
CA ALA A 46 -12.32 20.92 11.35
C ALA A 46 -13.81 20.60 11.53
N PRO A 47 -14.20 19.35 11.84
CA PRO A 47 -15.59 19.01 12.06
C PRO A 47 -16.09 19.69 13.33
N VAL A 48 -17.41 19.90 13.40
CA VAL A 48 -18.05 20.51 14.58
C VAL A 48 -17.77 19.69 15.85
N ASP A 49 -17.74 18.37 15.72
CA ASP A 49 -17.34 17.46 16.78
C ASP A 49 -16.05 16.72 16.38
N PRO A 50 -14.87 17.09 16.94
CA PRO A 50 -13.60 16.42 16.61
C PRO A 50 -13.53 14.99 17.13
N THR A 51 -14.43 14.56 18.01
CA THR A 51 -14.41 13.18 18.53
C THR A 51 -14.75 12.13 17.46
N VAL A 52 -15.40 12.54 16.36
CA VAL A 52 -15.63 11.67 15.19
C VAL A 52 -14.33 11.27 14.50
N LEU A 53 -13.25 12.05 14.67
CA LEU A 53 -11.93 11.76 14.12
C LEU A 53 -10.98 11.12 15.13
N ASP A 54 -11.45 10.84 16.36
CA ASP A 54 -10.60 10.29 17.42
C ASP A 54 -10.07 8.89 17.04
N PRO A 55 -8.75 8.70 16.81
CA PRO A 55 -8.22 7.40 16.39
C PRO A 55 -8.49 6.28 17.40
N ARG A 56 -8.81 6.62 18.66
CA ARG A 56 -9.16 5.65 19.71
C ARG A 56 -10.52 5.01 19.49
N THR A 57 -11.45 5.69 18.82
CA THR A 57 -12.77 5.14 18.44
C THR A 57 -12.70 4.35 17.13
N ARG A 58 -11.56 4.43 16.43
CA ARG A 58 -11.25 3.73 15.17
C ARG A 58 -12.18 4.12 14.01
N PRO A 59 -12.32 5.42 13.72
CA PRO A 59 -13.24 5.88 12.69
C PRO A 59 -12.78 5.42 11.31
N MET A 60 -13.72 4.90 10.53
CA MET A 60 -13.51 4.51 9.15
C MET A 60 -13.79 5.71 8.26
N LEU A 61 -12.79 6.11 7.47
CA LEU A 61 -12.90 7.13 6.45
C LEU A 61 -13.13 6.46 5.11
N ASP A 62 -14.30 6.70 4.53
CA ASP A 62 -14.56 6.39 3.12
C ASP A 62 -14.08 7.56 2.27
N VAL A 63 -13.21 7.24 1.31
CA VAL A 63 -12.66 8.19 0.34
C VAL A 63 -13.13 7.79 -1.05
N VAL A 64 -13.77 8.73 -1.74
CA VAL A 64 -14.11 8.60 -3.16
C VAL A 64 -13.29 9.62 -3.94
N LEU A 65 -12.38 9.12 -4.78
CA LEU A 65 -11.60 9.94 -5.70
C LEU A 65 -12.20 9.77 -7.10
N THR A 66 -12.52 10.87 -7.75
CA THR A 66 -12.99 10.88 -9.14
C THR A 66 -12.13 11.82 -9.95
N GLN A 67 -11.64 11.31 -11.07
CA GLN A 67 -10.92 12.06 -12.08
C GLN A 67 -11.80 12.20 -13.31
N ARG A 68 -12.13 13.43 -13.69
CA ARG A 68 -12.87 13.71 -14.93
C ARG A 68 -12.02 14.52 -15.87
N PHE A 69 -11.87 14.01 -17.08
CA PHE A 69 -11.31 14.75 -18.19
C PHE A 69 -12.47 15.39 -18.94
N GLY A 70 -12.41 16.72 -19.13
CA GLY A 70 -13.47 17.43 -19.85
C GLY A 70 -13.63 16.88 -21.26
N SER A 71 -14.88 16.66 -21.69
CA SER A 71 -15.15 16.52 -23.13
C SER A 71 -14.62 17.78 -23.84
N GLY A 72 -14.01 17.66 -25.03
CA GLY A 72 -13.41 18.79 -25.74
C GLY A 72 -14.34 20.00 -25.95
N VAL A 73 -15.65 19.79 -25.81
CA VAL A 73 -16.70 20.81 -25.84
C VAL A 73 -16.66 21.75 -24.61
N GLN A 74 -16.39 21.23 -23.41
CA GLN A 74 -16.33 22.01 -22.16
C GLN A 74 -15.07 22.91 -22.14
N LEU A 75 -13.93 22.39 -22.59
CA LEU A 75 -12.66 23.12 -22.71
C LEU A 75 -12.75 24.26 -23.72
N THR A 76 -13.40 24.04 -24.86
CA THR A 76 -13.59 25.09 -25.87
C THR A 76 -14.47 26.20 -25.30
N SER A 77 -15.53 25.88 -24.55
CA SER A 77 -16.34 26.91 -23.88
C SER A 77 -15.57 27.65 -22.78
N ASP A 78 -14.71 26.97 -22.01
CA ASP A 78 -13.93 27.57 -20.92
C ASP A 78 -12.80 28.46 -21.45
N LEU A 79 -12.12 28.07 -22.53
CA LEU A 79 -11.12 28.90 -23.21
C LEU A 79 -11.77 30.07 -23.96
N THR A 80 -12.92 29.82 -24.58
CA THR A 80 -13.74 30.88 -25.18
C THR A 80 -14.21 31.87 -24.10
N ALA A 81 -14.51 31.40 -22.89
CA ALA A 81 -14.86 32.26 -21.76
C ALA A 81 -13.65 33.01 -21.18
N LEU A 82 -12.48 32.35 -21.06
CA LEU A 82 -11.23 32.95 -20.57
C LEU A 82 -10.73 34.07 -21.50
N TRP A 83 -10.89 33.88 -22.80
CA TRP A 83 -10.50 34.85 -23.83
C TRP A 83 -11.68 35.67 -24.35
N ALA A 84 -12.86 35.52 -23.74
CA ALA A 84 -14.04 36.30 -24.08
C ALA A 84 -13.74 37.79 -23.86
N GLY A 85 -13.90 38.58 -24.93
CA GLY A 85 -13.66 40.02 -24.88
C GLY A 85 -12.20 40.45 -25.06
N GLN A 86 -11.26 39.54 -25.30
CA GLN A 86 -9.90 39.91 -25.74
C GLN A 86 -9.85 40.13 -27.26
N LEU A 87 -9.01 41.07 -27.69
CA LEU A 87 -8.77 41.30 -29.11
C LEU A 87 -7.86 40.21 -29.67
N THR A 88 -8.16 39.75 -30.88
CA THR A 88 -7.34 38.74 -31.58
C THR A 88 -5.88 39.20 -31.74
N SER A 89 -5.62 40.51 -31.83
CA SER A 89 -4.27 41.08 -31.87
C SER A 89 -3.47 40.81 -30.60
N ASP A 90 -4.12 40.87 -29.44
CA ASP A 90 -3.47 40.73 -28.13
C ASP A 90 -3.13 39.27 -27.87
N LEU A 91 -4.05 38.38 -28.24
CA LEU A 91 -3.79 36.94 -28.29
C LEU A 91 -2.64 36.64 -29.25
N THR A 92 -2.66 37.19 -30.47
CA THR A 92 -1.58 36.95 -31.45
C THR A 92 -0.21 37.43 -30.94
N ALA A 93 -0.16 38.55 -30.21
CA ALA A 93 1.06 39.06 -29.59
C ALA A 93 1.56 38.17 -28.44
N LEU A 94 0.67 37.57 -27.65
CA LEU A 94 1.01 36.64 -26.57
C LEU A 94 1.70 35.36 -27.10
N TRP A 95 1.24 34.88 -28.25
CA TRP A 95 1.73 33.64 -28.86
C TRP A 95 2.86 33.87 -29.89
N ALA A 96 3.13 35.13 -30.24
CA ALA A 96 4.21 35.49 -31.16
C ALA A 96 5.59 35.14 -30.55
N GLY A 97 6.39 34.38 -31.30
CA GLY A 97 7.73 33.97 -30.87
C GLY A 97 7.78 32.69 -30.02
N GLN A 98 6.63 32.07 -29.73
CA GLN A 98 6.59 30.73 -29.13
C GLN A 98 7.01 29.69 -30.18
N LEU A 99 7.73 28.65 -29.73
CA LEU A 99 8.06 27.51 -30.57
C LEU A 99 6.79 26.74 -30.93
N THR A 100 6.73 26.17 -32.14
CA THR A 100 5.62 25.29 -32.53
C THR A 100 5.43 24.15 -31.54
N SER A 101 6.50 23.61 -30.95
CA SER A 101 6.42 22.62 -29.87
C SER A 101 5.75 23.14 -28.59
N ALA A 102 5.91 24.42 -28.24
CA ALA A 102 5.27 25.03 -27.09
C ALA A 102 3.76 25.27 -27.35
N ILE A 103 3.39 25.56 -28.59
CA ILE A 103 1.99 25.65 -29.03
C ILE A 103 1.37 24.24 -29.09
N SER A 104 2.08 23.26 -29.66
CA SER A 104 1.64 21.87 -29.73
C SER A 104 1.57 21.18 -28.36
N ALA A 105 2.33 21.61 -27.37
CA ALA A 105 2.18 21.14 -25.98
C ALA A 105 0.85 21.62 -25.36
N TYR A 106 0.30 22.75 -25.83
CA TYR A 106 -1.02 23.23 -25.44
C TYR A 106 -2.14 22.42 -26.12
N GLU A 107 -1.95 22.02 -27.39
CA GLU A 107 -2.92 21.26 -28.18
C GLU A 107 -2.78 19.73 -28.10
N ARG A 108 -1.68 19.17 -27.56
CA ARG A 108 -1.48 17.71 -27.48
C ARG A 108 -2.52 17.01 -26.60
N GLY A 109 -3.16 17.73 -25.68
CA GLY A 109 -4.31 17.24 -24.92
C GLY A 109 -5.67 17.40 -25.63
N TRP A 110 -5.74 17.97 -26.84
CA TRP A 110 -7.02 18.37 -27.46
C TRP A 110 -7.63 17.38 -28.47
N TYR A 111 -6.88 16.39 -28.95
CA TYR A 111 -7.37 15.53 -30.06
C TYR A 111 -7.09 14.03 -29.93
N GLY A 112 -6.52 13.56 -28.81
CA GLY A 112 -6.29 12.13 -28.59
C GLY A 112 -7.23 11.60 -27.51
N ASP A 113 -8.20 10.77 -27.93
CA ASP A 113 -9.11 9.93 -27.15
C ASP A 113 -9.79 10.56 -25.91
N GLU A 114 -11.11 10.34 -25.76
CA GLU A 114 -11.76 10.58 -24.47
C GLU A 114 -11.03 9.76 -23.41
N ILE A 115 -10.20 10.40 -22.57
CA ILE A 115 -9.65 9.72 -21.41
C ILE A 115 -10.86 9.44 -20.51
N PRO A 116 -11.21 8.15 -20.29
CA PRO A 116 -12.40 7.84 -19.53
C PRO A 116 -12.25 8.40 -18.12
N ALA A 117 -13.36 8.90 -17.56
CA ALA A 117 -13.36 9.27 -16.15
C ALA A 117 -12.95 8.05 -15.33
N THR A 118 -12.01 8.25 -14.40
CA THR A 118 -11.55 7.18 -13.51
C THR A 118 -12.03 7.48 -12.10
N ALA A 119 -12.41 6.44 -11.37
CA ALA A 119 -12.88 6.61 -10.00
C ALA A 119 -12.37 5.47 -9.13
N MET A 120 -12.14 5.79 -7.87
CA MET A 120 -11.80 4.84 -6.82
C MET A 120 -12.60 5.17 -5.58
N GLN A 121 -13.11 4.13 -4.94
CA GLN A 121 -13.60 4.21 -3.57
C GLN A 121 -12.68 3.36 -2.71
N VAL A 122 -12.22 3.90 -1.59
CA VAL A 122 -11.36 3.22 -0.63
C VAL A 122 -11.84 3.50 0.80
N THR A 123 -11.91 2.46 1.63
CA THR A 123 -12.17 2.59 3.07
C THR A 123 -10.87 2.44 3.84
N VAL A 124 -10.51 3.45 4.64
CA VAL A 124 -9.26 3.52 5.41
C VAL A 124 -9.52 3.90 6.87
N LEU A 125 -8.63 3.51 7.76
CA LEU A 125 -8.66 3.86 9.18
C LEU A 125 -7.94 5.19 9.42
N VAL A 126 -8.56 6.12 10.14
CA VAL A 126 -7.85 7.31 10.64
C VAL A 126 -6.92 6.90 11.78
N ARG A 127 -5.62 7.16 11.61
CA ARG A 127 -4.57 6.82 12.58
C ARG A 127 -4.18 7.99 13.45
N ARG A 128 -4.26 9.18 12.87
CA ARG A 128 -3.89 10.43 13.51
C ARG A 128 -4.64 11.55 12.83
N TRP A 129 -5.00 12.56 13.60
CA TRP A 129 -5.34 13.86 13.07
C TRP A 129 -4.49 14.92 13.78
N ARG A 130 -4.33 16.07 13.13
CA ARG A 130 -3.57 17.20 13.65
C ARG A 130 -4.34 18.49 13.36
N ASP A 131 -4.57 19.28 14.40
CA ASP A 131 -5.01 20.66 14.27
C ASP A 131 -4.01 21.52 13.52
N ASN A 132 -4.49 22.22 12.50
CA ASN A 132 -3.77 23.30 11.84
C ASN A 132 -4.30 24.66 12.35
N PHE A 133 -3.44 25.68 12.32
CA PHE A 133 -3.79 27.01 12.82
C PHE A 133 -4.81 27.76 11.95
N ASP A 134 -5.06 27.27 10.74
CA ASP A 134 -6.01 27.82 9.77
C ASP A 134 -7.44 27.27 9.94
N GLY A 135 -7.68 26.41 10.95
CA GLY A 135 -8.98 25.79 11.19
C GLY A 135 -9.22 24.51 10.39
N THR A 136 -8.18 23.95 9.76
CA THR A 136 -8.24 22.62 9.12
C THR A 136 -7.65 21.54 10.02
N HIS A 137 -7.89 20.28 9.66
CA HIS A 137 -7.24 19.12 10.25
C HIS A 137 -6.52 18.31 9.17
N THR A 138 -5.28 17.93 9.45
CA THR A 138 -4.56 16.96 8.61
C THR A 138 -4.74 15.57 9.19
N LEU A 139 -5.33 14.67 8.42
CA LEU A 139 -5.56 13.27 8.73
C LEU A 139 -4.41 12.42 8.17
N THR A 140 -3.93 11.45 8.96
CA THR A 140 -3.09 10.36 8.49
C THR A 140 -3.90 9.08 8.54
N VAL A 141 -3.95 8.35 7.43
CA VAL A 141 -4.81 7.17 7.26
C VAL A 141 -4.01 5.95 6.83
N GLU A 142 -4.50 4.77 7.19
CA GLU A 142 -3.92 3.48 6.83
C GLU A 142 -5.01 2.46 6.49
N GLY A 143 -4.69 1.43 5.70
CA GLY A 143 -5.59 0.31 5.42
C GLY A 143 -6.08 -0.42 6.68
N ILE A 144 -7.21 -1.11 6.60
CA ILE A 144 -7.91 -1.72 7.74
C ILE A 144 -7.06 -2.78 8.48
N GLU A 145 -6.12 -3.43 7.80
CA GLU A 145 -5.17 -4.38 8.38
C GLU A 145 -4.27 -3.75 9.45
N SER A 146 -4.12 -2.42 9.44
CA SER A 146 -3.41 -1.70 10.50
C SER A 146 -4.03 -1.95 11.88
N MET A 147 -5.33 -2.24 11.97
CA MET A 147 -6.01 -2.59 13.21
C MET A 147 -5.43 -3.85 13.86
N LEU A 148 -4.91 -4.79 13.09
CA LEU A 148 -4.28 -6.00 13.63
C LEU A 148 -3.00 -5.70 14.41
N ARG A 149 -2.35 -4.57 14.12
CA ARG A 149 -1.19 -4.05 14.87
C ARG A 149 -1.61 -3.29 16.13
N ASP A 150 -2.88 -2.91 16.25
CA ASP A 150 -3.41 -2.26 17.45
C ASP A 150 -4.03 -3.23 18.43
N TYR A 151 -4.37 -4.45 17.98
CA TYR A 151 -5.05 -5.44 18.81
C TYR A 151 -3.99 -6.21 19.59
N PRO A 152 -3.74 -5.87 20.87
CA PRO A 152 -2.77 -6.59 21.66
C PRO A 152 -3.24 -8.04 21.79
N LEU A 153 -2.29 -8.96 21.80
CA LEU A 153 -2.58 -10.33 22.19
C LEU A 153 -2.95 -10.34 23.67
N PRO A 154 -4.14 -10.86 24.04
CA PRO A 154 -4.49 -11.04 25.45
C PRO A 154 -3.47 -11.95 26.14
N ASN A 155 -3.47 -11.95 27.48
CA ASN A 155 -2.52 -12.76 28.22
C ASN A 155 -2.79 -14.26 27.98
N LEU A 156 -1.74 -15.07 27.77
CA LEU A 156 -1.87 -16.48 27.36
C LEU A 156 -2.57 -17.37 28.41
N GLY A 157 -2.64 -16.93 29.67
CA GLY A 157 -3.48 -17.58 30.68
C GLY A 157 -4.96 -17.64 30.31
N ASP A 158 -5.45 -16.68 29.52
CA ASP A 158 -6.81 -16.68 28.95
C ASP A 158 -6.90 -17.54 27.68
N PHE A 159 -5.78 -17.80 27.00
CA PHE A 159 -5.71 -18.64 25.80
C PHE A 159 -5.79 -20.14 26.11
N ASN A 160 -5.23 -20.59 27.24
CA ASN A 160 -5.29 -21.99 27.70
C ASN A 160 -6.73 -22.48 27.96
N VAL A 161 -7.66 -21.57 28.24
CA VAL A 161 -9.06 -21.93 28.54
C VAL A 161 -9.81 -22.38 27.29
N LEU A 162 -9.35 -22.00 26.09
CA LEU A 162 -10.09 -22.19 24.84
C LEU A 162 -9.37 -23.03 23.77
N GLY A 163 -8.13 -23.47 24.01
CA GLY A 163 -7.42 -24.44 23.17
C GLY A 163 -7.16 -23.91 21.76
N PHE A 164 -6.06 -23.21 21.56
CA PHE A 164 -5.73 -22.61 20.28
C PHE A 164 -5.22 -23.66 19.29
N THR A 165 -6.14 -24.29 18.56
CA THR A 165 -5.80 -25.24 17.50
C THR A 165 -6.11 -24.61 16.14
N ALA A 166 -5.07 -24.43 15.34
CA ALA A 166 -5.21 -23.98 13.97
C ALA A 166 -4.30 -24.82 13.08
N ALA A 167 -4.88 -25.44 12.06
CA ALA A 167 -4.12 -26.19 11.06
C ALA A 167 -3.54 -25.27 9.98
N THR A 168 -4.03 -24.03 9.87
CA THR A 168 -3.62 -23.08 8.83
C THR A 168 -3.57 -21.64 9.35
N ALA A 169 -2.84 -20.76 8.67
CA ALA A 169 -2.75 -19.33 9.01
C ALA A 169 -4.12 -18.64 8.99
N ARG A 170 -4.98 -19.00 8.03
CA ARG A 170 -6.38 -18.53 8.00
C ARG A 170 -7.17 -19.01 9.21
N GLY A 171 -6.97 -20.26 9.62
CA GLY A 171 -7.56 -20.80 10.85
C GLY A 171 -7.09 -20.04 12.10
N LEU A 172 -5.78 -19.78 12.19
CA LEU A 172 -5.16 -19.03 13.28
C LEU A 172 -5.74 -17.63 13.38
N TYR A 173 -5.86 -16.91 12.26
CA TYR A 173 -6.51 -15.61 12.19
C TYR A 173 -7.94 -15.64 12.76
N LYS A 174 -8.76 -16.59 12.29
CA LYS A 174 -10.18 -16.70 12.70
C LYS A 174 -10.31 -16.95 14.20
N VAL A 175 -9.51 -17.88 14.73
CA VAL A 175 -9.53 -18.21 16.16
C VAL A 175 -9.02 -17.01 16.98
N ALA A 176 -7.96 -16.31 16.51
CA ALA A 176 -7.39 -15.17 17.22
C ALA A 176 -8.36 -14.00 17.31
N LEU A 177 -8.99 -13.67 16.18
CA LEU A 177 -9.98 -12.60 16.13
C LEU A 177 -11.21 -12.96 16.98
N ALA A 178 -11.71 -14.20 16.91
CA ALA A 178 -12.86 -14.63 17.70
C ALA A 178 -12.59 -14.52 19.21
N HIS A 179 -11.41 -14.94 19.67
CA HIS A 179 -11.01 -14.76 21.06
C HIS A 179 -10.90 -13.29 21.45
N TRP A 180 -10.32 -12.46 20.58
CA TRP A 180 -10.23 -11.02 20.84
C TRP A 180 -11.61 -10.38 20.96
N GLN A 181 -12.55 -10.74 20.08
CA GLN A 181 -13.94 -10.26 20.11
C GLN A 181 -14.72 -10.69 21.36
N LEU A 182 -14.42 -11.88 21.91
CA LEU A 182 -15.03 -12.35 23.16
C LEU A 182 -14.54 -11.55 24.38
N LEU A 183 -13.26 -11.18 24.39
CA LEU A 183 -12.65 -10.45 25.50
C LEU A 183 -12.94 -8.93 25.44
N PHE A 184 -13.08 -8.38 24.24
CA PHE A 184 -13.31 -6.97 24.00
C PHE A 184 -14.62 -6.76 23.24
N LEU A 185 -15.73 -6.63 23.99
CA LEU A 185 -17.04 -6.32 23.40
C LEU A 185 -16.99 -5.01 22.60
N GLY A 186 -17.64 -4.99 21.43
CA GLY A 186 -17.65 -3.83 20.53
C GLY A 186 -16.50 -3.79 19.53
N THR A 187 -15.66 -4.82 19.48
CA THR A 187 -14.65 -5.01 18.43
C THR A 187 -15.28 -5.05 17.03
N PRO A 188 -14.80 -4.25 16.07
CA PRO A 188 -15.19 -4.37 14.68
C PRO A 188 -14.87 -5.76 14.11
N VAL A 189 -15.83 -6.36 13.41
CA VAL A 189 -15.58 -7.60 12.66
C VAL A 189 -14.68 -7.26 11.49
N LEU A 190 -13.55 -7.95 11.40
CA LEU A 190 -12.64 -7.88 10.27
C LEU A 190 -12.83 -9.14 9.42
N PRO A 191 -13.75 -9.14 8.43
CA PRO A 191 -13.97 -10.30 7.60
C PRO A 191 -12.74 -10.56 6.74
N LEU A 192 -12.23 -11.80 6.83
CA LEU A 192 -11.20 -12.29 5.94
C LEU A 192 -11.87 -12.98 4.75
N SER A 193 -11.72 -12.39 3.57
CA SER A 193 -12.26 -12.89 2.30
C SER A 193 -11.76 -14.30 2.01
N ALA A 194 -12.62 -15.11 1.38
CA ALA A 194 -12.20 -16.39 0.84
C ALA A 194 -11.18 -16.16 -0.28
N GLY A 195 -10.14 -16.99 -0.34
CA GLY A 195 -9.09 -16.86 -1.33
C GLY A 195 -8.12 -18.04 -1.29
N PRO A 196 -7.26 -18.16 -2.31
CA PRO A 196 -6.32 -19.27 -2.44
C PRO A 196 -5.16 -19.21 -1.43
N GLY A 197 -4.86 -18.02 -0.89
CA GLY A 197 -3.79 -17.85 0.10
C GLY A 197 -4.13 -18.53 1.42
N ASP A 198 -3.35 -19.56 1.77
CA ASP A 198 -3.29 -20.14 3.10
C ASP A 198 -1.98 -20.93 3.24
N VAL A 199 -1.52 -21.11 4.46
CA VAL A 199 -0.33 -21.93 4.74
C VAL A 199 -0.65 -22.86 5.90
N ALA A 200 -0.23 -24.11 5.77
CA ALA A 200 -0.36 -25.07 6.86
C ALA A 200 0.53 -24.62 8.04
N ILE A 201 0.01 -24.79 9.25
CA ILE A 201 0.79 -24.62 10.47
C ILE A 201 1.29 -26.01 10.87
N PRO A 202 2.60 -26.29 10.76
CA PRO A 202 3.17 -27.58 11.15
C PRO A 202 2.81 -27.94 12.61
N PRO A 203 2.51 -29.22 12.90
CA PRO A 203 2.31 -29.69 14.26
C PRO A 203 3.50 -29.34 15.15
N GLY A 204 3.23 -28.81 16.35
CA GLY A 204 4.26 -28.41 17.31
C GLY A 204 4.81 -26.98 17.12
N GLN A 205 4.34 -26.22 16.12
CA GLN A 205 4.61 -24.77 16.03
C GLN A 205 3.61 -23.90 16.79
N LEU A 206 2.51 -24.50 17.24
CA LEU A 206 1.61 -23.95 18.24
C LEU A 206 1.65 -24.93 19.42
N THR A 207 2.24 -24.54 20.54
CA THR A 207 2.19 -25.35 21.76
C THR A 207 1.35 -24.66 22.82
N ASP A 208 0.20 -25.26 23.09
CA ASP A 208 -0.62 -25.05 24.27
C ASP A 208 -0.15 -26.03 25.35
N THR A 209 1.00 -25.74 25.99
CA THR A 209 1.45 -26.58 27.11
C THR A 209 1.01 -25.93 28.43
N PRO A 210 0.12 -26.57 29.21
CA PRO A 210 -0.33 -26.06 30.51
C PRO A 210 0.79 -25.85 31.53
N ASP A 211 1.91 -26.55 31.35
CA ASP A 211 3.08 -26.54 32.24
C ASP A 211 4.20 -25.59 31.77
N ALA A 212 4.06 -24.95 30.60
CA ALA A 212 4.92 -23.82 30.29
C ALA A 212 4.52 -22.70 31.24
N THR A 213 5.36 -22.35 32.22
CA THR A 213 5.28 -21.05 32.87
C THR A 213 5.32 -20.02 31.76
N PHE A 214 4.16 -19.55 31.34
CA PHE A 214 4.03 -18.61 30.24
C PHE A 214 4.87 -17.41 30.62
N ALA A 215 5.93 -17.15 29.86
CA ALA A 215 6.42 -15.79 29.83
C ALA A 215 5.20 -14.94 29.48
N PRO A 216 4.97 -13.81 30.16
CA PRO A 216 3.99 -12.86 29.71
C PRO A 216 4.21 -12.66 28.21
N VAL A 217 3.12 -12.67 27.44
CA VAL A 217 3.15 -12.23 26.04
C VAL A 217 4.10 -11.05 25.98
N ALA A 218 5.15 -11.14 25.15
CA ALA A 218 6.16 -10.09 25.07
C ALA A 218 5.44 -8.75 25.06
N ASP A 219 5.73 -7.88 26.04
CA ASP A 219 5.04 -6.61 26.22
C ASP A 219 4.94 -5.95 24.84
N LYS A 220 3.71 -5.80 24.31
CA LYS A 220 3.35 -5.26 22.97
C LYS A 220 3.14 -6.26 21.81
N ALA A 221 3.05 -7.57 22.02
CA ALA A 221 2.63 -8.45 20.92
C ALA A 221 1.18 -8.15 20.48
N THR A 222 0.94 -8.26 19.18
CA THR A 222 -0.32 -7.93 18.50
C THR A 222 -0.83 -9.11 17.67
N LEU A 223 -2.10 -9.08 17.27
CA LEU A 223 -2.65 -10.06 16.33
C LEU A 223 -1.82 -10.15 15.04
N TYR A 224 -1.27 -9.03 14.56
CA TYR A 224 -0.38 -9.03 13.41
C TYR A 224 0.92 -9.81 13.67
N THR A 225 1.61 -9.53 14.78
CA THR A 225 2.87 -10.21 15.12
C THR A 225 2.68 -11.71 15.39
N LEU A 226 1.49 -12.14 15.83
CA LEU A 226 1.15 -13.57 15.93
C LEU A 226 1.13 -14.26 14.57
N LEU A 227 0.60 -13.57 13.55
CA LEU A 227 0.42 -14.12 12.21
C LEU A 227 1.69 -14.01 11.36
N GLN A 228 2.50 -12.97 11.60
CA GLN A 228 3.64 -12.59 10.76
C GLN A 228 4.58 -13.76 10.43
N PRO A 229 5.03 -14.60 11.38
CA PRO A 229 5.92 -15.72 11.03
C PRO A 229 5.30 -16.69 10.01
N TYR A 230 4.00 -16.98 10.15
CA TYR A 230 3.29 -17.88 9.24
C TYR A 230 3.07 -17.24 7.87
N LEU A 231 2.74 -15.94 7.83
CA LEU A 231 2.63 -15.21 6.57
C LEU A 231 3.95 -15.26 5.80
N LEU A 232 5.08 -15.08 6.49
CA LEU A 232 6.41 -15.16 5.89
C LEU A 232 6.76 -16.57 5.40
N ILE A 233 6.46 -17.61 6.19
CA ILE A 233 6.67 -19.01 5.79
C ILE A 233 5.88 -19.36 4.52
N GLY A 234 4.64 -18.87 4.43
CA GLY A 234 3.78 -19.11 3.27
C GLY A 234 4.05 -18.21 2.06
N ASN A 235 4.99 -17.26 2.16
CA ASN A 235 5.13 -16.14 1.22
C ASN A 235 3.77 -15.46 0.91
N LEU A 236 2.99 -15.23 1.98
CA LEU A 236 1.67 -14.64 1.94
C LEU A 236 1.70 -13.19 2.43
N ARG A 237 0.72 -12.41 1.97
CA ARG A 237 0.41 -11.07 2.43
C ARG A 237 -0.99 -11.06 3.03
N LEU A 238 -1.12 -10.44 4.20
CA LEU A 238 -2.41 -10.07 4.79
C LEU A 238 -2.60 -8.57 4.61
N TRP A 239 -3.65 -8.15 3.92
CA TRP A 239 -3.88 -6.76 3.54
C TRP A 239 -5.36 -6.42 3.45
N GLY A 240 -5.73 -5.15 3.60
CA GLY A 240 -7.07 -4.65 3.38
C GLY A 240 -7.27 -4.21 1.95
N ASP A 241 -8.29 -4.74 1.28
CA ASP A 241 -8.73 -4.22 -0.01
C ASP A 241 -9.43 -2.87 0.13
N GLU A 242 -9.78 -2.30 -1.01
CA GLU A 242 -10.39 -0.98 -1.11
C GLU A 242 -11.77 -0.90 -0.45
N TRP A 243 -12.43 -2.04 -0.24
CA TRP A 243 -13.71 -2.12 0.44
C TRP A 243 -13.58 -2.44 1.94
N GLY A 244 -12.37 -2.34 2.50
CA GLY A 244 -12.11 -2.62 3.90
C GLY A 244 -12.24 -4.11 4.25
N ARG A 245 -12.06 -5.02 3.29
CA ARG A 245 -12.04 -6.47 3.57
C ARG A 245 -10.61 -6.97 3.61
N LEU A 246 -10.33 -7.84 4.56
CA LEU A 246 -9.02 -8.45 4.62
C LEU A 246 -8.89 -9.53 3.55
N GLN A 247 -7.74 -9.55 2.92
CA GLN A 247 -7.33 -10.48 1.89
C GLN A 247 -6.08 -11.20 2.36
N LEU A 248 -6.03 -12.51 2.12
CA LEU A 248 -4.85 -13.34 2.35
C LEU A 248 -4.48 -13.98 1.02
N THR A 249 -3.39 -13.51 0.43
CA THR A 249 -2.94 -13.83 -0.92
C THR A 249 -1.44 -14.11 -0.93
N PRO A 250 -0.88 -14.79 -1.93
CA PRO A 250 0.56 -14.74 -2.20
C PRO A 250 1.03 -13.29 -2.39
N VAL A 251 2.27 -12.99 -1.98
CA VAL A 251 2.79 -11.60 -2.04
C VAL A 251 2.87 -11.07 -3.48
N ASP A 252 3.18 -11.93 -4.44
CA ASP A 252 3.36 -11.57 -5.85
C ASP A 252 2.16 -11.97 -6.73
N GLU A 253 0.97 -12.17 -6.15
CA GLU A 253 -0.23 -12.50 -6.93
C GLU A 253 -0.55 -11.35 -7.91
N PRO A 254 -0.59 -11.61 -9.24
CA PRO A 254 -0.91 -10.58 -10.22
C PRO A 254 -2.41 -10.29 -10.25
N THR A 255 -2.76 -9.05 -10.58
CA THR A 255 -4.13 -8.64 -10.92
C THR A 255 -4.32 -8.80 -12.42
N LEU A 256 -5.49 -9.28 -12.86
CA LEU A 256 -5.75 -9.65 -14.26
C LEU A 256 -5.92 -8.46 -15.23
N ASP A 257 -5.63 -7.23 -14.79
CA ASP A 257 -5.84 -6.02 -15.57
C ASP A 257 -4.51 -5.41 -16.04
N THR A 258 -4.59 -4.55 -17.06
CA THR A 258 -3.45 -3.88 -17.66
C THR A 258 -3.68 -2.38 -17.70
N ILE A 259 -2.65 -1.61 -17.35
CA ILE A 259 -2.60 -0.16 -17.53
C ILE A 259 -1.55 0.13 -18.59
N VAL A 260 -1.95 0.87 -19.62
CA VAL A 260 -1.06 1.36 -20.68
C VAL A 260 -0.82 2.85 -20.46
N LEU A 261 0.44 3.22 -20.23
CA LEU A 261 0.89 4.60 -20.19
C LEU A 261 1.68 4.90 -21.47
N ASP A 262 1.10 5.73 -22.31
CA ASP A 262 1.71 6.26 -23.51
C ASP A 262 2.33 7.64 -23.23
N ALA A 263 3.26 8.06 -24.09
CA ALA A 263 3.94 9.36 -24.04
C ALA A 263 3.09 10.58 -23.59
N PRO A 264 1.85 10.80 -24.05
CA PRO A 264 1.05 11.95 -23.61
C PRO A 264 0.57 11.87 -22.15
N LYS A 265 0.54 10.68 -21.55
CA LYS A 265 0.12 10.47 -20.15
C LYS A 265 1.29 10.54 -19.18
N ILE A 266 2.52 10.42 -19.67
CA ILE A 266 3.75 10.41 -18.86
C ILE A 266 4.30 11.83 -18.75
N MET A 267 4.49 12.29 -17.52
CA MET A 267 5.08 13.60 -17.21
C MET A 267 6.60 13.49 -17.04
N ASP A 268 7.05 12.44 -16.36
CA ASP A 268 8.47 12.12 -16.16
C ASP A 268 8.64 10.61 -15.96
N GLY A 269 9.82 10.10 -16.28
CA GLY A 269 10.14 8.68 -16.16
C GLY A 269 11.59 8.42 -16.52
N ALA A 270 12.38 8.04 -15.54
CA ALA A 270 13.76 7.65 -15.74
C ALA A 270 14.05 6.34 -15.00
N PRO A 271 14.73 5.37 -15.64
CA PRO A 271 15.11 4.16 -14.95
C PRO A 271 16.13 4.45 -13.85
N GLU A 272 15.83 3.96 -12.65
CA GLU A 272 16.72 4.04 -11.49
C GLU A 272 17.26 2.65 -11.16
N VAL A 273 18.57 2.57 -10.97
CA VAL A 273 19.25 1.39 -10.43
C VAL A 273 19.96 1.84 -9.16
N ASN A 274 19.40 1.49 -8.01
CA ASN A 274 19.90 1.95 -6.72
C ASN A 274 20.54 0.79 -5.93
N ILE A 275 21.86 0.88 -5.76
CA ILE A 275 22.67 -0.10 -5.03
C ILE A 275 22.68 0.15 -3.50
N ASP A 276 22.22 1.30 -3.06
CA ASP A 276 22.24 1.66 -1.64
C ASP A 276 20.91 1.34 -0.96
N ASP A 277 19.81 1.29 -1.72
CA ASP A 277 18.48 0.95 -1.19
C ASP A 277 18.34 -0.51 -0.75
N ASP A 278 17.53 -0.73 0.29
CA ASP A 278 17.15 -2.07 0.80
C ASP A 278 16.27 -2.87 -0.18
N LEU A 279 16.09 -2.35 -1.40
CA LEU A 279 15.35 -2.98 -2.48
C LEU A 279 16.15 -4.07 -3.21
N TRP A 280 17.44 -4.22 -2.94
CA TRP A 280 18.24 -5.35 -3.42
C TRP A 280 19.19 -5.88 -2.33
N ALA A 281 19.49 -7.17 -2.40
CA ALA A 281 20.52 -7.85 -1.62
C ALA A 281 20.90 -9.15 -2.37
N ASP A 282 22.12 -9.66 -2.16
CA ASP A 282 22.55 -10.96 -2.67
C ASP A 282 22.57 -12.06 -1.59
N ALA A 283 22.28 -11.67 -0.34
CA ALA A 283 22.02 -12.56 0.77
C ALA A 283 20.96 -12.01 1.74
N VAL A 284 20.31 -12.92 2.46
CA VAL A 284 19.29 -12.61 3.47
C VAL A 284 19.67 -13.31 4.77
N ALA A 285 19.62 -12.57 5.87
CA ALA A 285 19.78 -13.08 7.22
C ALA A 285 18.50 -12.84 8.03
N ILE A 286 17.89 -13.90 8.53
CA ILE A 286 16.63 -13.86 9.29
C ILE A 286 16.94 -14.07 10.76
N GLU A 287 16.53 -13.11 11.58
CA GLU A 287 16.68 -13.15 13.03
C GLU A 287 15.28 -13.24 13.66
N PHE A 288 15.01 -14.31 14.40
CA PHE A 288 13.79 -14.42 15.18
C PHE A 288 14.02 -13.87 16.58
N ASP A 289 13.23 -12.84 16.94
CA ASP A 289 13.14 -12.34 18.30
C ASP A 289 12.08 -13.18 19.04
N GLU A 290 12.51 -14.33 19.55
CA GLU A 290 11.65 -15.21 20.35
C GLU A 290 11.47 -14.62 21.76
N SER A 291 10.24 -14.71 22.29
CA SER A 291 9.94 -14.42 23.69
C SER A 291 10.92 -15.12 24.66
N PRO A 292 11.29 -14.52 25.81
CA PRO A 292 12.35 -14.96 26.73
C PRO A 292 12.13 -16.32 27.43
N ILE A 293 11.20 -17.16 26.95
CA ILE A 293 10.92 -18.52 27.46
C ILE A 293 12.17 -19.41 27.40
N SER A 294 13.17 -19.05 26.59
CA SER A 294 14.50 -19.65 26.72
C SER A 294 15.56 -18.56 26.79
N ALA A 295 16.58 -18.76 27.63
CA ALA A 295 17.82 -18.00 27.60
C ALA A 295 18.63 -18.21 26.29
N ALA A 296 17.97 -18.64 25.21
CA ALA A 296 18.57 -18.81 23.90
C ALA A 296 18.82 -17.44 23.27
N ARG A 297 19.95 -17.35 22.59
CA ARG A 297 20.28 -16.21 21.75
C ARG A 297 19.23 -16.08 20.64
N PRO A 298 18.99 -14.87 20.09
CA PRO A 298 18.18 -14.71 18.89
C PRO A 298 18.65 -15.73 17.84
N ARG A 299 17.70 -16.47 17.27
CA ARG A 299 18.05 -17.53 16.35
C ARG A 299 18.22 -16.93 14.96
N LEU A 300 19.43 -17.08 14.40
CA LEU A 300 19.81 -16.50 13.12
C LEU A 300 19.87 -17.59 12.04
N PHE A 301 19.21 -17.35 10.91
CA PHE A 301 19.35 -18.14 9.69
C PHE A 301 19.96 -17.27 8.59
N TYR A 302 20.86 -17.85 7.79
CA TYR A 302 21.56 -17.13 6.71
C TYR A 302 21.40 -17.88 5.38
N TYR A 303 21.07 -17.14 4.32
CA TYR A 303 20.91 -17.66 2.96
C TYR A 303 21.55 -16.72 1.94
N GLN A 304 22.20 -17.28 0.93
CA GLN A 304 22.78 -16.55 -0.20
C GLN A 304 22.52 -17.31 -1.49
N SER A 305 22.35 -16.59 -2.62
CA SER A 305 21.99 -17.19 -3.90
C SER A 305 23.17 -17.80 -4.66
N THR A 306 24.38 -17.32 -4.38
CA THR A 306 25.61 -17.72 -5.09
C THR A 306 26.66 -18.28 -4.14
N SER A 307 27.68 -18.94 -4.70
CA SER A 307 28.86 -19.38 -3.95
C SER A 307 29.83 -18.25 -3.63
N ASP A 308 29.66 -17.09 -4.26
CA ASP A 308 30.52 -15.94 -4.06
C ASP A 308 30.21 -15.26 -2.72
N PRO A 309 31.17 -14.50 -2.15
CA PRO A 309 30.91 -13.72 -0.95
C PRO A 309 29.78 -12.70 -1.19
N ALA A 310 28.79 -12.69 -0.31
CA ALA A 310 27.72 -11.70 -0.35
C ALA A 310 28.27 -10.27 -0.25
N THR A 311 27.87 -9.42 -1.19
CA THR A 311 28.21 -8.00 -1.26
C THR A 311 27.23 -7.15 -0.45
N LYS A 312 25.97 -7.58 -0.32
CA LYS A 312 24.95 -6.90 0.48
C LYS A 312 24.00 -7.90 1.13
N ILE A 313 23.93 -7.85 2.46
CA ILE A 313 23.09 -8.74 3.27
C ILE A 313 21.90 -7.95 3.81
N LEU A 314 20.68 -8.30 3.41
CA LEU A 314 19.47 -7.83 4.09
C LEU A 314 19.33 -8.57 5.42
N ARG A 315 19.37 -7.84 6.54
CA ARG A 315 19.09 -8.39 7.86
C ARG A 315 17.64 -8.12 8.23
N TRP A 316 16.84 -9.17 8.34
CA TRP A 316 15.43 -9.05 8.68
C TRP A 316 15.15 -9.64 10.06
N LYS A 317 14.68 -8.80 10.98
CA LYS A 317 14.17 -9.20 12.29
C LYS A 317 12.69 -9.51 12.22
N ILE A 318 12.30 -10.66 12.77
CA ILE A 318 10.91 -11.12 12.86
C ILE A 318 10.53 -11.18 14.33
N ASP A 319 9.56 -10.36 14.72
CA ASP A 319 8.92 -10.44 16.03
C ASP A 319 8.04 -11.70 16.05
N ALA A 320 8.44 -12.69 16.84
CA ALA A 320 7.79 -13.99 16.85
C ALA A 320 7.33 -14.33 18.28
N PRO A 321 6.23 -13.71 18.75
CA PRO A 321 5.75 -13.91 20.10
C PRO A 321 5.27 -15.36 20.31
N SER A 322 5.29 -15.80 21.56
CA SER A 322 4.60 -17.03 21.97
C SER A 322 3.13 -16.97 21.50
N PRO A 323 2.57 -18.06 20.95
CA PRO A 323 3.03 -19.45 21.00
C PRO A 323 3.91 -19.93 19.84
N PHE A 324 4.47 -19.02 19.02
CA PHE A 324 5.38 -19.44 17.93
C PHE A 324 6.67 -20.06 18.47
N ILE A 325 7.15 -21.13 17.82
CA ILE A 325 8.42 -21.78 18.14
C ILE A 325 9.23 -21.99 16.86
N ALA A 326 10.40 -21.38 16.76
CA ALA A 326 11.35 -21.59 15.66
C ALA A 326 12.24 -22.83 15.91
N SER A 327 11.65 -23.95 16.37
CA SER A 327 12.38 -25.16 16.78
C SER A 327 13.16 -25.82 15.64
N ASN A 328 12.81 -25.53 14.39
CA ASN A 328 13.43 -26.08 13.19
C ASN A 328 13.78 -24.98 12.16
N LEU A 329 14.76 -24.14 12.51
CA LEU A 329 15.27 -23.10 11.60
C LEU A 329 15.81 -23.65 10.29
N ASP A 330 16.37 -24.86 10.29
CA ASP A 330 16.90 -25.47 9.06
C ASP A 330 15.80 -25.73 8.02
N THR A 331 14.55 -25.86 8.46
CA THR A 331 13.38 -26.00 7.58
C THR A 331 12.67 -24.66 7.35
N LEU A 332 12.52 -23.82 8.38
CA LEU A 332 11.77 -22.56 8.29
C LEU A 332 12.58 -21.43 7.64
N GLY A 333 13.87 -21.39 7.93
CA GLY A 333 14.81 -20.42 7.40
C GLY A 333 14.78 -20.37 5.87
N PRO A 334 14.96 -21.50 5.14
CA PRO A 334 14.87 -21.52 3.69
C PRO A 334 13.50 -21.10 3.15
N GLN A 335 12.40 -21.52 3.80
CA GLN A 335 11.04 -21.20 3.38
C GLN A 335 10.77 -19.70 3.36
N ILE A 336 11.40 -18.94 4.27
CA ILE A 336 11.28 -17.48 4.32
C ILE A 336 12.38 -16.83 3.47
N ALA A 337 13.63 -17.25 3.60
CA ALA A 337 14.77 -16.53 3.01
C ALA A 337 14.82 -16.64 1.49
N VAL A 338 14.45 -17.78 0.90
CA VAL A 338 14.51 -17.99 -0.55
C VAL A 338 13.53 -17.06 -1.28
N PRO A 339 12.21 -17.03 -0.97
CA PRO A 339 11.29 -16.14 -1.68
C PRO A 339 11.58 -14.66 -1.42
N VAL A 340 12.19 -14.32 -0.29
CA VAL A 340 12.63 -12.94 0.01
C VAL A 340 13.78 -12.56 -0.89
N LEU A 341 14.82 -13.38 -0.97
CA LEU A 341 15.96 -13.11 -1.83
C LEU A 341 15.56 -13.06 -3.31
N GLU A 342 14.71 -13.97 -3.77
CA GLU A 342 14.17 -13.94 -5.15
C GLU A 342 13.40 -12.65 -5.45
N ARG A 343 12.70 -12.07 -4.47
CA ARG A 343 12.05 -10.76 -4.63
C ARG A 343 13.06 -9.62 -4.68
N LEU A 344 14.09 -9.63 -3.84
CA LEU A 344 15.13 -8.60 -3.83
C LEU A 344 15.95 -8.61 -5.12
N LEU A 345 16.26 -9.80 -5.65
CA LEU A 345 16.96 -9.94 -6.93
C LEU A 345 16.13 -9.41 -8.10
N ARG A 346 14.80 -9.54 -8.05
CA ARG A 346 13.87 -8.97 -9.06
C ARG A 346 13.70 -7.45 -8.94
N ARG A 347 13.92 -6.86 -7.76
CA ARG A 347 13.68 -5.44 -7.45
C ARG A 347 14.86 -4.51 -7.69
N GLY A 348 16.02 -5.04 -8.13
CA GLY A 348 17.23 -4.24 -8.38
C GLY A 348 17.11 -3.19 -9.49
N ARG A 349 16.02 -3.18 -10.26
CA ARG A 349 15.68 -2.14 -11.24
C ARG A 349 14.26 -1.65 -10.98
N VAL A 350 14.12 -0.35 -10.75
CA VAL A 350 12.83 0.30 -10.52
C VAL A 350 12.73 1.47 -11.49
N VAL A 351 11.55 1.66 -12.09
CA VAL A 351 11.27 2.85 -12.89
C VAL A 351 10.11 3.57 -12.21
N PRO A 352 10.36 4.63 -11.42
CA PRO A 352 9.30 5.54 -11.05
C PRO A 352 8.83 6.27 -12.32
N VAL A 353 7.53 6.20 -12.60
CA VAL A 353 6.89 6.89 -13.72
C VAL A 353 5.86 7.84 -13.14
N SER A 354 6.05 9.13 -13.40
CA SER A 354 5.09 10.18 -13.07
C SER A 354 4.13 10.37 -14.24
N ALA A 355 2.84 10.34 -13.96
CA ALA A 355 1.78 10.38 -14.96
C ALA A 355 0.55 11.13 -14.44
N VAL A 356 -0.38 11.48 -15.33
CA VAL A 356 -1.68 12.06 -14.93
C VAL A 356 -2.47 11.06 -14.09
N ASN A 357 -3.18 11.54 -13.05
CA ASN A 357 -3.96 10.68 -12.17
C ASN A 357 -4.88 9.71 -12.92
N ASN A 358 -4.73 8.42 -12.62
CA ASN A 358 -5.62 7.36 -13.06
C ASN A 358 -6.02 6.53 -11.84
N PHE A 359 -7.23 6.77 -11.34
CA PHE A 359 -7.77 6.08 -10.17
C PHE A 359 -8.27 4.66 -10.49
N ALA A 360 -8.10 4.14 -11.71
CA ALA A 360 -8.32 2.73 -12.02
C ALA A 360 -7.05 1.88 -11.83
N ALA A 361 -5.86 2.49 -11.80
CA ALA A 361 -4.60 1.77 -11.67
C ALA A 361 -4.48 1.11 -10.27
N ARG A 362 -3.96 -0.11 -10.19
CA ARG A 362 -3.73 -0.82 -8.91
C ARG A 362 -2.39 -1.56 -8.90
N PRO A 363 -1.74 -1.67 -7.74
CA PRO A 363 -0.66 -2.65 -7.56
C PRO A 363 -1.09 -4.05 -7.96
N GLY A 364 -0.19 -4.78 -8.63
CA GLY A 364 -0.42 -6.11 -9.17
C GLY A 364 -0.89 -6.13 -10.63
N MET A 365 -1.40 -5.02 -11.18
CA MET A 365 -1.73 -4.92 -12.60
C MET A 365 -0.47 -4.95 -13.48
N THR A 366 -0.63 -5.43 -14.71
CA THR A 366 0.40 -5.30 -15.74
C THR A 366 0.54 -3.83 -16.13
N LEU A 367 1.77 -3.33 -16.17
CA LEU A 367 2.08 -2.00 -16.67
C LEU A 367 2.73 -2.12 -18.04
N VAL A 368 2.20 -1.41 -19.02
CA VAL A 368 2.80 -1.25 -20.34
C VAL A 368 3.18 0.21 -20.53
N LEU A 369 4.44 0.46 -20.86
CA LEU A 369 5.03 1.78 -21.05
C LEU A 369 5.38 1.93 -22.53
N GLU A 370 4.74 2.86 -23.22
CA GLU A 370 4.88 3.05 -24.67
C GLU A 370 5.32 4.47 -25.05
N GLY A 371 6.24 4.58 -26.00
CA GLY A 371 6.57 5.85 -26.66
C GLY A 371 7.31 6.86 -25.78
N MET A 372 7.95 6.41 -24.70
CA MET A 372 8.85 7.27 -23.92
C MET A 372 10.05 7.71 -24.78
N PRO A 373 10.45 9.00 -24.75
CA PRO A 373 11.64 9.45 -25.46
C PRO A 373 12.89 8.69 -24.99
N ASP A 374 13.65 8.13 -25.93
CA ASP A 374 14.94 7.45 -25.68
C ASP A 374 14.87 6.23 -24.73
N VAL A 375 13.67 5.70 -24.46
CA VAL A 375 13.45 4.48 -23.67
C VAL A 375 12.63 3.51 -24.53
N PRO A 376 13.08 2.26 -24.75
CA PRO A 376 12.30 1.29 -25.52
C PRO A 376 11.02 0.93 -24.75
N ASP A 377 9.99 0.51 -25.48
CA ASP A 377 8.73 0.10 -24.89
C ASP A 377 8.97 -1.03 -23.87
N GLN A 378 8.31 -0.94 -22.72
CA GLN A 378 8.55 -1.84 -21.59
C GLN A 378 7.24 -2.38 -21.04
N THR A 379 7.30 -3.60 -20.52
CA THR A 379 6.21 -4.23 -19.79
C THR A 379 6.69 -4.71 -18.43
N GLY A 380 5.85 -4.61 -17.41
CA GLY A 380 6.18 -5.07 -16.06
C GLY A 380 4.95 -5.15 -15.17
N THR A 381 5.14 -5.15 -13.87
CA THR A 381 4.04 -5.17 -12.89
C THR A 381 4.10 -3.95 -11.99
N ILE A 382 2.93 -3.36 -11.71
CA ILE A 382 2.85 -2.24 -10.77
C ILE A 382 3.10 -2.76 -9.36
N ALA A 383 4.15 -2.25 -8.71
CA ALA A 383 4.45 -2.55 -7.32
C ALA A 383 3.78 -1.57 -6.36
N ALA A 384 3.83 -0.28 -6.69
CA ALA A 384 3.23 0.77 -5.89
C ALA A 384 2.67 1.89 -6.76
N ILE A 385 1.65 2.57 -6.26
CA ILE A 385 1.10 3.78 -6.85
C ILE A 385 0.90 4.79 -5.74
N THR A 386 1.34 6.02 -5.98
CA THR A 386 1.01 7.16 -5.12
C THR A 386 0.28 8.20 -5.96
N TRP A 387 -0.96 8.49 -5.62
CA TRP A 387 -1.71 9.62 -6.18
C TRP A 387 -1.44 10.85 -5.32
N GLN A 388 -0.79 11.86 -5.89
CA GLN A 388 -0.70 13.22 -5.34
C GLN A 388 -2.01 13.92 -5.68
N ILE A 389 -2.76 14.24 -4.63
CA ILE A 389 -4.14 14.67 -4.74
C ILE A 389 -4.21 16.17 -5.07
N ASP A 390 -3.24 16.93 -4.61
CA ASP A 390 -3.08 18.37 -4.86
C ASP A 390 -2.54 18.67 -6.26
N ASP A 391 -1.66 17.83 -6.79
CA ASP A 391 -0.99 18.04 -8.09
C ASP A 391 -1.64 17.31 -9.27
N ALA A 392 -2.74 16.58 -9.03
CA ALA A 392 -3.41 15.73 -10.02
C ALA A 392 -2.46 14.72 -10.74
N GLU A 393 -1.39 14.33 -10.05
CA GLU A 393 -0.31 13.50 -10.56
C GLU A 393 -0.29 12.16 -9.81
N MET A 394 -0.03 11.06 -10.51
CA MET A 394 0.31 9.79 -9.89
C MET A 394 1.75 9.39 -10.21
N THR A 395 2.43 8.83 -9.22
CA THR A 395 3.72 8.17 -9.38
C THR A 395 3.53 6.66 -9.28
N ILE A 396 3.87 5.95 -10.35
CA ILE A 396 3.84 4.49 -10.42
C ILE A 396 5.26 3.96 -10.24
N THR A 397 5.41 3.01 -9.32
CA THR A 397 6.65 2.24 -9.15
C THR A 397 6.43 0.85 -9.73
N ALA A 398 7.17 0.52 -10.79
CA ALA A 398 7.08 -0.79 -11.44
C ALA A 398 8.25 -1.71 -11.06
N ASP A 399 7.99 -3.01 -11.05
CA ASP A 399 9.00 -4.07 -10.98
C ASP A 399 8.88 -5.03 -12.18
N ASN A 400 9.87 -5.91 -12.34
CA ASN A 400 9.94 -6.89 -13.44
C ASN A 400 9.80 -6.28 -14.85
N LEU A 401 10.49 -5.16 -15.09
CA LEU A 401 10.42 -4.49 -16.39
C LEU A 401 11.26 -5.23 -17.43
N GLU A 402 10.59 -5.64 -18.50
CA GLU A 402 11.13 -6.29 -19.68
C GLU A 402 10.90 -5.39 -20.91
N GLU A 403 11.87 -5.36 -21.81
CA GLU A 403 11.74 -4.69 -23.11
C GLU A 403 10.79 -5.51 -24.00
N LEU A 404 9.85 -4.84 -24.68
CA LEU A 404 8.82 -5.45 -25.52
C LEU A 404 9.32 -5.92 -26.90
#